data_AF-A0A2N0WPM7-F1
#
_entry.id   AF-A0A2N0WPM7-F1
#
_cell.length_a   1.000
_cell.length_b   1.000
_cell.length_c   1.000
_cell.angle_alpha   90.00
_cell.angle_beta   90.00
_cell.angle_gamma   90.00
#
_symmetry.space_group_name_H-M   'P 1'
#
loop_
_entity.id
_entity.type
_entity.pdbx_description
1 polymer ?
#
loop_
_entity_poly.entity_id
_entity_poly.type
_entity_poly.pdbx_seq_one_letter_code
_entity_poly.pdbx_strand_id
1 'polypeptide(L)'
;MLILIPYFLALLSVICAAVIHYKMPNEFFKATAIATTITVFSSVFCLFLFQDNLLEMAPEGVTASIPLQTFLLAAGLSTLYGVLIALLVGYFVKAIRAMNA
;
A
#
# COMPACT_ATOMS: atom_id res chain seq x y z
N MET A 1 4.82 -17.04 9.38
CA MET A 1 3.61 -16.31 8.93
C MET A 1 3.89 -14.87 8.45
N LEU A 2 4.87 -14.17 9.04
CA LEU A 2 5.23 -12.77 8.68
C LEU A 2 5.63 -12.55 7.20
N ILE A 3 6.21 -13.55 6.53
CA ILE A 3 6.59 -13.44 5.09
C ILE A 3 5.38 -13.26 4.18
N LEU A 4 4.17 -13.70 4.57
CA LEU A 4 2.98 -13.67 3.72
C LEU A 4 2.30 -12.29 3.68
N ILE A 5 2.49 -11.47 4.71
CA ILE A 5 1.80 -10.18 4.89
C ILE A 5 2.18 -9.17 3.80
N PRO A 6 3.47 -8.98 3.44
CA PRO A 6 3.86 -8.05 2.36
C PRO A 6 3.27 -8.44 1.00
N TYR A 7 3.22 -9.74 0.68
CA TYR A 7 2.65 -10.22 -0.58
C TYR A 7 1.13 -10.02 -0.65
N PHE A 8 0.44 -10.21 0.47
CA PHE A 8 -0.99 -9.94 0.56
C PHE A 8 -1.30 -8.44 0.36
N LEU A 9 -0.55 -7.57 1.03
CA LEU A 9 -0.65 -6.11 0.86
C LEU A 9 -0.35 -5.67 -0.58
N ALA A 10 0.65 -6.27 -1.22
CA ALA A 10 0.99 -6.01 -2.62
C ALA A 10 -0.16 -6.38 -3.56
N LEU A 11 -0.71 -7.59 -3.40
CA LEU A 11 -1.84 -8.07 -4.21
C LEU A 11 -3.08 -7.19 -4.02
N LEU A 12 -3.39 -6.84 -2.76
CA LEU A 12 -4.51 -5.97 -2.42
C LEU A 12 -4.35 -4.56 -3.04
N SER A 13 -3.14 -4.00 -2.98
CA SER A 13 -2.80 -2.71 -3.59
C SER A 13 -3.03 -2.73 -5.11
N VAL A 14 -2.57 -3.79 -5.80
CA VAL A 14 -2.76 -3.96 -7.25
C VAL A 14 -4.24 -4.07 -7.61
N ILE A 15 -5.01 -4.90 -6.89
CA ILE A 15 -6.45 -5.08 -7.14
C ILE A 15 -7.19 -3.75 -6.92
N CYS A 16 -6.89 -3.04 -5.84
CA CYS A 16 -7.54 -1.78 -5.52
C CYS A 16 -7.25 -0.72 -6.61
N ALA A 17 -5.98 -0.55 -6.98
CA ALA A 17 -5.58 0.34 -8.06
C ALA A 17 -6.27 -0.01 -9.39
N ALA A 18 -6.37 -1.31 -9.71
CA ALA A 18 -7.00 -1.77 -10.95
C ALA A 18 -8.49 -1.39 -11.00
N VAL A 19 -9.23 -1.67 -9.93
CA VAL A 19 -10.66 -1.33 -9.82
C VAL A 19 -10.89 0.17 -9.91
N ILE A 20 -10.06 0.97 -9.23
CA ILE A 20 -10.19 2.43 -9.19
C ILE A 20 -9.93 3.03 -10.58
N HIS A 21 -8.83 2.64 -11.23
CA HIS A 21 -8.51 3.12 -12.59
C HIS A 21 -9.51 2.62 -13.63
N TYR A 22 -10.13 1.45 -13.42
CA TYR A 22 -11.18 0.95 -14.30
C TYR A 22 -12.47 1.78 -14.19
N LYS A 23 -12.87 2.18 -12.98
CA LYS A 23 -14.07 3.01 -12.73
C LYS A 23 -13.91 4.48 -13.10
N MET A 24 -12.71 5.05 -12.99
CA MET A 24 -12.44 6.47 -13.24
C MET A 24 -11.39 6.69 -14.35
N PRO A 25 -11.68 6.29 -15.60
CA PRO A 25 -10.70 6.35 -16.69
C PRO A 25 -10.32 7.75 -17.14
N ASN A 26 -11.24 8.72 -17.00
CA ASN A 26 -11.04 10.10 -17.43
C ASN A 26 -10.33 10.95 -16.37
N GLU A 27 -10.21 10.45 -15.14
CA GLU A 27 -9.61 11.17 -14.00
C GLU A 27 -8.37 10.44 -13.48
N PHE A 28 -7.40 10.19 -14.37
CA PHE A 28 -6.21 9.37 -14.08
C PHE A 28 -5.48 9.78 -12.79
N PHE A 29 -5.15 11.05 -12.64
CA PHE A 29 -4.40 11.55 -11.47
C PHE A 29 -5.19 11.44 -10.16
N LYS A 30 -6.51 11.60 -10.23
CA LYS A 30 -7.39 11.45 -9.07
C LYS A 30 -7.52 9.97 -8.67
N ALA A 31 -7.66 9.08 -9.65
CA ALA A 31 -7.62 7.64 -9.44
C ALA A 31 -6.30 7.19 -8.79
N THR A 32 -5.16 7.72 -9.26
CA THR A 32 -3.85 7.46 -8.66
C THR A 32 -3.76 7.95 -7.22
N ALA A 33 -4.24 9.17 -6.93
CA ALA A 33 -4.25 9.71 -5.57
C ALA A 33 -5.09 8.84 -4.62
N ILE A 34 -6.32 8.47 -5.02
CA ILE A 34 -7.22 7.64 -4.21
C ILE A 34 -6.61 6.25 -3.97
N ALA A 35 -6.08 5.60 -5.00
CA ALA A 35 -5.43 4.30 -4.87
C ALA A 35 -4.22 4.35 -3.94
N THR A 36 -3.37 5.38 -4.09
CA THR A 36 -2.21 5.61 -3.21
C THR A 36 -2.65 5.78 -1.76
N THR A 37 -3.66 6.61 -1.51
CA THR A 37 -4.18 6.82 -0.16
C THR A 37 -4.66 5.51 0.46
N ILE A 38 -5.43 4.71 -0.27
CA ILE A 38 -5.92 3.42 0.24
C ILE A 38 -4.76 2.46 0.55
N THR A 39 -3.74 2.39 -0.31
CA THR A 39 -2.56 1.55 -0.09
C THR A 39 -1.78 1.99 1.14
N VAL A 40 -1.58 3.29 1.34
CA VAL A 40 -0.86 3.83 2.52
C VAL A 40 -1.64 3.54 3.79
N PHE A 41 -2.94 3.84 3.82
CA PHE A 41 -3.78 3.55 4.98
C PHE A 41 -3.80 2.06 5.31
N SER A 42 -3.92 1.20 4.30
CA SER A 42 -3.89 -0.27 4.50
C SER A 42 -2.54 -0.75 5.04
N SER A 43 -1.44 -0.18 4.54
CA SER A 43 -0.08 -0.52 4.98
C SER A 43 0.15 -0.10 6.43
N VAL A 44 -0.22 1.12 6.79
CA VAL A 44 -0.12 1.63 8.17
C VAL A 44 -1.03 0.85 9.11
N PHE A 45 -2.26 0.54 8.70
CA PHE A 45 -3.20 -0.25 9.48
C PHE A 45 -2.67 -1.66 9.77
N CYS A 46 -2.04 -2.32 8.79
CA CYS A 46 -1.36 -3.59 9.03
C CYS A 46 -0.20 -3.47 10.02
N LEU A 47 0.59 -2.39 9.98
CA LEU A 47 1.67 -2.19 10.96
C LEU A 47 1.13 -2.12 12.40
N PHE A 48 -0.03 -1.50 12.61
CA PHE A 48 -0.69 -1.49 13.92
C PHE A 48 -1.25 -2.85 14.32
N LEU A 49 -1.93 -3.56 13.41
CA LEU A 49 -2.51 -4.88 13.71
C LEU A 49 -1.46 -5.95 14.03
N PHE A 50 -0.27 -5.85 13.43
CA PHE A 50 0.81 -6.82 13.64
C PHE A 50 1.88 -6.34 14.63
N GLN A 51 1.66 -5.22 15.32
CA GLN A 51 2.61 -4.65 16.28
C GLN A 51 2.90 -5.63 17.45
N ASP A 52 1.89 -6.30 17.98
CA ASP A 52 2.04 -7.24 19.12
C ASP A 52 2.89 -8.48 18.75
N ASN A 53 2.76 -8.98 17.52
CA ASN A 53 3.58 -10.08 17.03
C ASN A 53 5.06 -9.71 16.85
N LEU A 54 5.38 -8.42 16.70
CA LEU A 54 6.76 -7.91 16.67
C LEU A 54 7.29 -7.65 18.08
N LEU A 55 6.41 -7.33 19.03
CA LEU A 55 6.73 -7.08 20.43
C LEU A 55 6.99 -8.36 21.24
N GLU A 56 6.37 -9.50 20.90
CA GLU A 56 6.61 -10.80 21.55
C GLU A 56 8.06 -11.33 21.40
N MET A 57 8.84 -10.80 20.45
CA MET A 57 10.27 -11.10 20.31
C MET A 57 11.18 -10.19 21.14
N ALA A 58 10.65 -9.14 21.77
CA ALA A 58 11.42 -8.25 22.63
C ALA A 58 11.61 -8.89 24.02
N PRO A 59 12.84 -8.89 24.58
CA PRO A 59 13.06 -9.37 25.94
C PRO A 59 12.19 -8.61 26.93
N GLU A 60 11.59 -9.33 27.88
CA GLU A 60 10.67 -8.78 28.87
C GLU A 60 11.22 -7.51 29.53
N GLY A 61 10.44 -6.42 29.49
CA GLY A 61 10.80 -5.13 30.09
C GLY A 61 11.19 -4.02 29.10
N VAL A 62 11.34 -4.32 27.81
CA VAL A 62 11.50 -3.28 26.77
C VAL A 62 10.13 -2.91 26.20
N THR A 63 9.62 -1.73 26.55
CA THR A 63 8.56 -1.10 25.76
C THR A 63 9.16 -0.76 24.40
N ALA A 64 8.99 -1.61 23.39
CA ALA A 64 9.45 -1.30 22.03
C ALA A 64 8.49 -0.27 21.42
N SER A 65 8.70 1.00 21.78
CA SER A 65 8.08 2.11 21.06
C SER A 65 8.74 2.21 19.70
N ILE A 66 7.94 2.19 18.63
CA ILE A 66 8.45 2.44 17.27
C ILE A 66 8.93 3.90 17.23
N PRO A 67 10.23 4.17 16.97
CA PRO A 67 10.72 5.54 16.90
C PRO A 67 9.98 6.31 15.82
N LEU A 68 9.65 7.59 16.09
CA LEU A 68 8.94 8.45 15.14
C LEU A 68 9.64 8.49 13.76
N GLN A 69 10.97 8.47 13.76
CA GLN A 69 11.78 8.45 12.54
C GLN A 69 11.54 7.18 11.70
N THR A 70 11.46 6.01 12.36
CA THR A 70 11.17 4.73 11.72
C THR A 70 9.74 4.71 11.15
N PHE A 71 8.78 5.27 11.89
CA PHE A 71 7.40 5.41 11.42
C PHE A 71 7.30 6.31 10.19
N LEU A 72 7.94 7.49 10.23
CA LEU A 72 7.96 8.43 9.10
C LEU A 72 8.64 7.82 7.86
N LEU A 73 9.72 7.07 8.04
CA LEU A 73 10.41 6.38 6.96
C LEU A 73 9.50 5.30 6.33
N ALA A 74 8.84 4.48 7.15
CA ALA A 74 7.90 3.47 6.68
C ALA A 74 6.69 4.09 5.96
N ALA A 75 6.15 5.18 6.49
CA ALA A 75 5.06 5.93 5.85
C ALA A 75 5.51 6.50 4.48
N GLY A 76 6.70 7.10 4.40
CA GLY A 76 7.25 7.62 3.14
C GLY A 76 7.46 6.52 2.09
N LEU A 77 8.07 5.40 2.48
CA LEU A 77 8.28 4.24 1.60
C LEU A 77 6.97 3.62 1.12
N SER A 78 5.98 3.48 2.01
CA SER A 78 4.66 2.95 1.66
C SER A 78 3.90 3.89 0.71
N THR A 79 4.09 5.20 0.86
CA THR A 79 3.52 6.20 -0.07
C THR A 79 4.15 6.11 -1.44
N LEU A 80 5.49 6.06 -1.50
CA LEU A 80 6.21 5.89 -2.77
C LEU A 80 5.78 4.59 -3.48
N TYR A 81 5.71 3.49 -2.73
CA TYR A 81 5.24 2.21 -3.24
C TYR A 81 3.80 2.29 -3.77
N GLY A 82 2.89 2.90 -3.02
CA GLY A 82 1.50 3.11 -3.44
C GLY A 82 1.38 3.90 -4.73
N VAL A 83 2.14 4.99 -4.88
CA VAL A 83 2.18 5.80 -6.11
C VAL A 83 2.66 4.98 -7.30
N LEU A 84 3.76 4.24 -7.14
CA LEU A 84 4.33 3.43 -8.22
C LEU A 84 3.36 2.35 -8.70
N ILE A 85 2.71 1.64 -7.78
CA ILE A 85 1.69 0.63 -8.11
C ILE A 85 0.50 1.29 -8.81
N ALA A 86 -0.01 2.40 -8.27
CA ALA A 86 -1.15 3.09 -8.85
C ALA A 86 -0.86 3.59 -10.27
N LEU A 87 0.32 4.17 -10.51
CA LEU A 87 0.75 4.58 -11.85
C LEU A 87 0.87 3.39 -12.80
N LEU A 88 1.59 2.33 -12.40
CA LEU A 88 1.80 1.14 -13.22
C LEU A 88 0.47 0.52 -13.65
N VAL A 89 -0.41 0.28 -12.67
CA VAL A 89 -1.72 -0.33 -12.90
C VAL A 89 -2.61 0.60 -13.71
N GLY A 90 -2.59 1.90 -13.44
CA GLY A 90 -3.33 2.89 -14.22
C GLY A 90 -2.93 2.90 -15.69
N TYR A 91 -1.62 2.93 -15.99
CA TYR A 91 -1.12 2.88 -17.36
C TYR A 91 -1.49 1.55 -18.05
N PHE A 92 -1.40 0.44 -17.33
CA PHE A 92 -1.80 -0.87 -17.84
C PHE A 92 -3.29 -0.94 -18.21
N VAL A 93 -4.17 -0.48 -17.30
CA VAL A 93 -5.63 -0.41 -17.56
C VAL A 93 -5.93 0.51 -18.75
N LYS A 94 -5.24 1.65 -18.84
CA LYS A 94 -5.40 2.57 -19.98
C LYS A 94 -4.97 1.92 -21.30
N ALA A 95 -3.86 1.19 -21.31
CA ALA A 95 -3.37 0.48 -22.50
C ALA A 95 -4.34 -0.62 -22.96
N ILE A 96 -4.85 -1.44 -22.03
CA ILE A 96 -5.86 -2.47 -22.34
C ILE A 96 -7.10 -1.86 -22.97
N ARG A 97 -7.59 -0.74 -22.41
CA ARG A 97 -8.76 -0.06 -22.96
C ARG A 97 -8.52 0.51 -24.35
N ALA A 98 -7.32 1.00 -24.62
CA ALA A 98 -6.95 1.50 -25.95
C ALA A 98 -6.83 0.38 -27.00
N MET A 99 -6.50 -0.85 -26.60
CA MET A 99 -6.49 -2.01 -27.50
C MET A 99 -7.89 -2.57 -27.80
N ASN A 100 -8.84 -2.37 -26.88
CA ASN A 100 -10.21 -2.87 -27.00
C ASN A 100 -11.20 -1.85 -27.60
N ALA A 101 -10.72 -0.65 -27.98
CA ALA A 101 -11.48 0.42 -28.60
C ALA A 101 -11.22 0.45 -30.11
#